data_AF-A0A918JXJ6-F1
#
_entry.id   AF-A0A918JXJ6-F1
#
_cell.length_a   1.000
_cell.length_b   1.000
_cell.length_c   1.000
_cell.angle_alpha   90.00
_cell.angle_beta   90.00
_cell.angle_gamma   90.00
#
_symmetry.space_group_name_H-M   'P 1'
#
loop_
_entity.id
_entity.type
_entity.pdbx_description
1 polymer ?
#
loop_
_entity_poly.entity_id
_entity_poly.type
_entity_poly.pdbx_seq_one_letter_code
_entity_poly.pdbx_strand_id
1 'polypeptide(L)'
;MKLKQKEPTKVSKDLVRKAQILTNRITNILTEEKVSFRTRIVGTIFIALSGGLLYLDKLLIYLNFESNLTYGFSNFSNFLWAFTQSVTPILMILGMYFKPLKFSFLIAVYCYALQLLWIFGPNYSESAMGHLFAIGFCIIFIMLVFFIKKLIVLLNKKKDNDQQFISEAKDVLEILKSKVLEGNKIEV
;
A
#
# COMPACT_ATOMS: atom_id res chain seq x y z
N MET A 1 -47.48 4.12 21.66
CA MET A 1 -46.25 4.88 21.97
C MET A 1 -45.33 4.81 20.73
N LYS A 2 -45.36 5.80 19.84
CA LYS A 2 -44.54 5.82 18.60
C LYS A 2 -43.32 6.71 18.82
N LEU A 3 -42.12 6.11 18.87
CA LEU A 3 -40.86 6.81 18.97
C LEU A 3 -40.59 7.56 17.65
N LYS A 4 -40.62 8.90 17.73
CA LYS A 4 -40.33 9.81 16.62
C LYS A 4 -38.83 9.70 16.31
N GLN A 5 -38.47 9.07 15.17
CA GLN A 5 -37.10 9.07 14.68
C GLN A 5 -36.66 10.53 14.45
N LYS A 6 -35.68 10.96 15.24
CA LYS A 6 -35.13 12.32 15.22
C LYS A 6 -34.26 12.43 13.96
N GLU A 7 -34.74 13.18 12.96
CA GLU A 7 -33.98 13.40 11.73
C GLU A 7 -32.60 14.00 12.05
N PRO A 8 -31.53 13.54 11.38
CA PRO A 8 -30.20 14.10 11.58
C PRO A 8 -30.20 15.57 11.18
N THR A 9 -29.92 16.44 12.16
CA THR A 9 -29.87 17.90 12.05
C THR A 9 -28.95 18.33 10.90
N LYS A 10 -29.35 19.34 10.11
CA LYS A 10 -28.60 19.87 8.94
C LYS A 10 -27.08 20.04 9.19
N VAL A 11 -26.70 20.42 10.41
CA VAL A 11 -25.32 20.59 10.86
C VAL A 11 -24.48 19.31 10.72
N SER A 12 -25.06 18.14 10.98
CA SER A 12 -24.38 16.84 10.81
C SER A 12 -24.08 16.55 9.33
N LYS A 13 -25.01 16.87 8.43
CA LYS A 13 -24.81 16.64 6.98
C LYS A 13 -23.74 17.56 6.40
N ASP A 14 -23.66 18.80 6.84
CA ASP A 14 -22.62 19.75 6.40
C ASP A 14 -21.22 19.38 6.94
N LEU A 15 -21.13 18.86 8.17
CA LEU A 15 -19.89 18.34 8.72
C LEU A 15 -19.39 17.11 7.96
N VAL A 16 -20.28 16.16 7.67
CA VAL A 16 -19.98 14.98 6.86
C VAL A 16 -19.54 15.39 5.45
N ARG A 17 -20.21 16.36 4.84
CA ARG A 17 -19.85 16.88 3.51
C ARG A 17 -18.49 17.59 3.51
N LYS A 18 -18.19 18.41 4.52
CA LYS A 18 -16.88 19.06 4.66
C LYS A 18 -15.76 18.06 4.90
N ALA A 19 -15.99 17.06 5.76
CA ALA A 19 -15.05 15.97 5.97
C ALA A 19 -14.78 15.21 4.67
N GLN A 20 -15.83 14.85 3.93
CA GLN A 20 -15.71 14.14 2.65
C GLN A 20 -14.96 14.96 1.58
N ILE A 21 -15.18 16.27 1.50
CA ILE A 21 -14.43 17.17 0.61
C ILE A 21 -12.95 17.25 1.01
N LEU A 22 -12.65 17.32 2.30
CA LEU A 22 -11.28 17.35 2.81
C LEU A 22 -10.56 16.02 2.53
N THR A 23 -11.22 14.89 2.78
CA THR A 23 -10.69 13.56 2.49
C THR A 23 -10.42 13.39 1.01
N ASN A 24 -11.34 13.84 0.14
CA ASN A 24 -11.18 13.82 -1.32
C ASN A 24 -10.04 14.73 -1.80
N ARG A 25 -9.83 15.89 -1.19
CA ARG A 25 -8.68 16.76 -1.51
C ARG A 25 -7.36 16.12 -1.10
N ILE A 26 -7.29 15.53 0.10
CA ILE A 26 -6.10 14.81 0.57
C ILE A 26 -5.80 13.60 -0.32
N THR A 27 -6.82 12.84 -0.71
CA THR A 27 -6.64 11.72 -1.65
C THR A 27 -6.21 12.22 -3.03
N ASN A 28 -6.78 13.29 -3.57
CA ASN A 28 -6.35 13.81 -4.88
C ASN A 28 -4.89 14.32 -4.84
N ILE A 29 -4.47 14.98 -3.76
CA ILE A 29 -3.07 15.40 -3.57
C ILE A 29 -2.13 14.18 -3.49
N LEU A 30 -2.53 13.11 -2.80
CA LEU A 30 -1.72 11.89 -2.68
C LEU A 30 -1.71 11.05 -3.98
N THR A 31 -2.75 11.15 -4.81
CA THR A 31 -3.00 10.15 -5.86
C THR A 31 -2.72 10.67 -7.27
N GLU A 32 -2.96 11.94 -7.58
CA GLU A 32 -3.09 12.38 -8.99
C GLU A 32 -1.93 13.17 -9.59
N GLU A 33 -0.94 13.63 -8.81
CA GLU A 33 0.17 14.35 -9.44
C GLU A 33 1.04 13.42 -10.30
N LYS A 34 1.15 13.72 -11.60
CA LYS A 34 2.13 13.11 -12.49
C LYS A 34 3.52 13.56 -12.05
N VAL A 35 4.15 12.74 -11.21
CA VAL A 35 5.48 13.05 -10.68
C VAL A 35 6.52 12.95 -11.80
N SER A 36 7.38 13.96 -11.90
CA SER A 36 8.44 14.00 -12.92
C SER A 36 9.37 12.78 -12.81
N PHE A 37 9.95 12.35 -13.94
CA PHE A 37 10.85 11.19 -13.96
C PHE A 37 12.04 11.32 -12.99
N ARG A 38 12.60 12.53 -12.86
CA ARG A 38 13.70 12.83 -11.92
C ARG A 38 13.27 12.55 -10.48
N THR A 39 12.08 12.96 -10.10
CA THR A 39 11.53 12.70 -8.76
C THR A 39 11.33 11.21 -8.51
N ARG A 40 10.90 10.47 -9.53
CA ARG A 40 10.77 8.99 -9.44
C ARG A 40 12.13 8.30 -9.27
N ILE A 41 13.19 8.84 -9.88
CA ILE A 41 14.56 8.37 -9.65
C ILE A 41 14.96 8.59 -8.20
N VAL A 42 14.72 9.79 -7.65
CA VAL A 42 14.98 10.08 -6.23
C VAL A 42 14.25 9.07 -5.35
N GLY A 43 12.96 8.87 -5.54
CA GLY A 43 12.22 7.83 -4.81
C GLY A 43 12.85 6.43 -4.93
N THR A 44 13.28 6.06 -6.13
CA THR A 44 13.92 4.75 -6.39
C THR A 44 15.22 4.61 -5.60
N ILE A 45 16.01 5.67 -5.50
CA ILE A 45 17.22 5.71 -4.67
C ILE A 45 16.86 5.54 -3.20
N PHE A 46 15.82 6.22 -2.70
CA PHE A 46 15.36 6.05 -1.31
C PHE A 46 14.95 4.61 -1.00
N ILE A 47 14.22 3.93 -1.90
CA ILE A 47 13.84 2.52 -1.73
C ILE A 47 15.05 1.59 -1.80
N ALA A 48 15.98 1.83 -2.73
CA ALA A 48 17.18 1.01 -2.84
C ALA A 48 18.08 1.18 -1.60
N LEU A 49 18.27 2.41 -1.15
CA LEU A 49 19.02 2.73 0.06
C LEU A 49 18.37 2.12 1.31
N SER A 50 17.04 2.09 1.39
CA SER A 50 16.36 1.49 2.54
C SER A 50 16.65 0.00 2.66
N GLY A 51 16.66 -0.73 1.55
CA GLY A 51 17.09 -2.13 1.51
C GLY A 51 18.57 -2.29 1.85
N GLY A 52 19.45 -1.47 1.25
CA GLY A 52 20.89 -1.51 1.49
C GLY A 52 21.28 -1.20 2.94
N LEU A 53 20.54 -0.31 3.61
CA LEU A 53 20.78 0.09 5.00
C LEU A 53 20.71 -1.10 5.97
N LEU A 54 19.94 -2.15 5.63
CA LEU A 54 19.83 -3.37 6.43
C LEU A 54 21.13 -4.19 6.50
N TYR A 55 22.15 -3.83 5.71
CA TYR A 55 23.47 -4.47 5.67
C TYR A 55 24.59 -3.52 6.10
N LEU A 56 24.23 -2.34 6.62
CA LEU A 56 25.21 -1.34 7.03
C LEU A 56 26.13 -1.87 8.15
N ASP A 57 25.59 -2.68 9.05
CA ASP A 57 26.34 -3.37 10.10
C ASP A 57 27.46 -4.23 9.53
N LYS A 58 27.16 -5.08 8.54
CA LYS A 58 28.15 -5.93 7.87
C LYS A 58 29.16 -5.13 7.06
N LEU A 59 28.71 -4.06 6.40
CA LEU A 59 29.60 -3.15 5.65
C LEU A 59 30.61 -2.49 6.57
N LEU A 60 30.18 -2.03 7.76
CA LEU A 60 31.09 -1.41 8.73
C LEU A 60 32.05 -2.44 9.34
N ILE A 61 31.60 -3.66 9.63
CA ILE A 61 32.50 -4.77 10.02
C ILE A 61 33.57 -5.00 8.95
N TYR A 62 33.19 -5.08 7.67
CA TYR A 62 34.12 -5.27 6.56
C TYR A 62 35.17 -4.15 6.46
N LEU A 63 34.79 -2.91 6.80
CA LEU A 63 35.70 -1.76 6.83
C LEU A 63 36.48 -1.63 8.15
N ASN A 64 36.36 -2.59 9.07
CA ASN A 64 36.92 -2.55 10.43
C ASN A 64 36.51 -1.31 11.23
N PHE A 65 35.28 -0.83 11.02
CA PHE A 65 34.71 0.27 11.78
C PHE A 65 33.95 -0.27 12.99
N GLU A 66 34.57 -0.16 14.17
CA GLU A 66 33.98 -0.58 15.43
C GLU A 66 33.95 0.58 16.44
N SER A 67 33.02 0.50 17.39
CA SER A 67 32.89 1.49 18.47
C SER A 67 32.56 0.77 19.77
N ASN A 68 33.08 1.30 20.89
CA ASN A 68 32.76 0.80 22.22
C ASN A 68 31.36 1.27 22.70
N LEU A 69 30.73 2.20 21.97
CA LEU A 69 29.39 2.72 22.28
C LEU A 69 28.32 1.77 21.72
N THR A 70 27.87 0.81 22.54
CA THR A 70 26.90 -0.22 22.11
C THR A 70 25.45 0.09 22.50
N TYR A 71 25.17 1.16 23.25
CA TYR A 71 23.82 1.57 23.67
C TYR A 71 22.97 0.45 24.31
N GLY A 72 23.61 -0.45 25.07
CA GLY A 72 22.95 -1.58 25.73
C GLY A 72 22.82 -2.85 24.88
N PHE A 73 23.33 -2.85 23.64
CA PHE A 73 23.48 -4.05 22.83
C PHE A 73 24.81 -4.76 23.15
N SER A 74 24.88 -6.06 22.82
CA SER A 74 26.07 -6.87 23.09
C SER A 74 27.31 -6.44 22.30
N ASN A 75 27.13 -5.81 21.14
CA ASN A 75 28.20 -5.20 20.36
C ASN A 75 27.65 -4.06 19.47
N PHE A 76 28.55 -3.27 18.90
CA PHE A 76 28.19 -2.14 18.04
C PHE A 76 27.45 -2.56 16.76
N SER A 77 27.81 -3.72 16.20
CA SER A 77 27.13 -4.28 15.02
C SER A 77 25.67 -4.58 15.28
N ASN A 78 25.34 -5.17 16.44
CA ASN A 78 23.98 -5.52 16.82
C ASN A 78 23.13 -4.27 17.08
N PHE A 79 23.73 -3.24 17.70
CA PHE A 79 23.11 -1.93 17.81
C PHE A 79 22.78 -1.36 16.43
N LEU A 80 23.77 -1.35 15.52
CA LEU A 80 23.59 -0.78 14.20
C LEU A 80 22.56 -1.55 13.38
N TRP A 81 22.59 -2.88 13.43
CA TRP A 81 21.58 -3.74 12.83
C TRP A 81 20.17 -3.39 13.35
N ALA A 82 19.97 -3.34 14.67
CA ALA A 82 18.65 -3.01 15.24
C ALA A 82 18.20 -1.58 14.90
N PHE A 83 19.14 -0.63 14.87
CA PHE A 83 18.88 0.75 14.48
C PHE A 83 18.43 0.84 13.02
N THR A 84 19.15 0.19 12.10
CA THR A 84 18.82 0.24 10.66
C THR A 84 17.50 -0.48 10.36
N GLN A 85 17.18 -1.58 11.05
CA GLN A 85 15.86 -2.22 10.96
C GLN A 85 14.71 -1.26 11.29
N SER A 86 14.94 -0.31 12.21
CA SER A 86 13.94 0.68 12.62
C SER A 86 13.85 1.88 11.66
N VAL A 87 14.98 2.28 11.08
CA VAL A 87 15.06 3.43 10.16
C VAL A 87 14.60 3.06 8.74
N THR A 88 14.84 1.83 8.30
CA THR A 88 14.50 1.37 6.94
C THR A 88 13.03 1.60 6.57
N PRO A 89 12.02 1.24 7.40
CA PRO A 89 10.62 1.50 7.09
C PRO A 89 10.31 2.98 6.88
N ILE A 90 10.93 3.86 7.67
CA ILE A 90 10.76 5.32 7.57
C ILE A 90 11.29 5.80 6.21
N LEU A 91 12.50 5.37 5.85
CA LEU A 91 13.11 5.72 4.56
C LEU A 91 12.31 5.18 3.38
N MET A 92 11.75 3.97 3.53
CA MET A 92 10.91 3.35 2.51
C MET A 92 9.61 4.14 2.31
N ILE A 93 8.94 4.59 3.38
CA ILE A 93 7.74 5.42 3.31
C ILE A 93 8.03 6.76 2.65
N LEU A 94 9.13 7.43 3.02
CA LEU A 94 9.57 8.66 2.36
C LEU A 94 9.78 8.43 0.85
N GLY A 95 10.44 7.34 0.48
CA GLY A 95 10.64 6.94 -0.91
C GLY A 95 9.33 6.74 -1.67
N MET A 96 8.31 6.14 -1.04
CA MET A 96 7.02 5.86 -1.66
C MET A 96 6.27 7.12 -2.11
N TYR A 97 6.37 8.23 -1.38
CA TYR A 97 5.73 9.49 -1.76
C TYR A 97 6.20 10.02 -3.13
N PHE A 98 7.40 9.68 -3.55
CA PHE A 98 7.97 10.08 -4.83
C PHE A 98 7.57 9.17 -6.01
N LYS A 99 6.67 8.19 -5.80
CA LYS A 99 6.19 7.22 -6.79
C LYS A 99 7.35 6.50 -7.54
N PRO A 100 8.20 5.78 -6.80
CA PRO A 100 9.42 5.18 -7.33
C PRO A 100 9.15 4.13 -8.42
N LEU A 101 10.20 3.71 -9.12
CA LEU A 101 10.10 2.64 -10.09
C LEU A 101 9.78 1.33 -9.35
N LYS A 102 8.73 0.62 -9.80
CA LYS A 102 8.18 -0.54 -9.08
C LYS A 102 9.20 -1.68 -8.86
N PHE A 103 10.20 -1.80 -9.72
CA PHE A 103 11.24 -2.83 -9.55
C PHE A 103 12.17 -2.55 -8.37
N SER A 104 12.32 -1.29 -7.94
CA SER A 104 13.19 -0.94 -6.81
C SER A 104 12.78 -1.62 -5.51
N PHE A 105 11.48 -1.90 -5.33
CA PHE A 105 10.97 -2.65 -4.20
C PHE A 105 11.51 -4.08 -4.13
N LEU A 106 11.94 -4.69 -5.25
CA LEU A 106 12.57 -6.00 -5.23
C LEU A 106 13.89 -6.00 -4.45
N ILE A 107 14.61 -4.86 -4.44
CA ILE A 107 15.84 -4.72 -3.64
C ILE A 107 15.48 -4.82 -2.16
N ALA A 108 14.49 -4.06 -1.69
CA ALA A 108 14.04 -4.11 -0.31
C ALA A 108 13.50 -5.50 0.06
N VAL A 109 12.67 -6.11 -0.80
CA VAL A 109 12.13 -7.46 -0.59
C VAL A 109 13.25 -8.50 -0.49
N TYR A 110 14.25 -8.43 -1.37
CA TYR A 110 15.42 -9.31 -1.33
C TYR A 110 16.18 -9.18 -0.01
N CYS A 111 16.47 -7.94 0.40
CA CYS A 111 17.18 -7.66 1.65
C CYS A 111 16.42 -8.18 2.87
N TYR A 112 15.09 -7.95 2.91
CA TYR A 112 14.25 -8.48 3.98
C TYR A 112 14.11 -10.00 3.96
N ALA A 113 14.10 -10.64 2.79
CA ALA A 113 14.06 -12.11 2.69
C ALA A 113 15.32 -12.76 3.29
N LEU A 114 16.49 -12.18 3.05
CA LEU A 114 17.73 -12.61 3.70
C LEU A 114 17.72 -12.35 5.22
N GLN A 115 17.13 -11.24 5.67
CA GLN A 115 16.96 -10.96 7.10
C GLN A 115 15.99 -11.95 7.77
N LEU A 116 14.93 -12.39 7.08
CA LEU A 116 14.06 -13.45 7.57
C LEU A 116 14.82 -14.77 7.77
N LEU A 117 15.75 -15.11 6.88
CA LEU A 117 16.61 -16.27 7.07
C LEU A 117 17.60 -16.11 8.22
N TRP A 118 18.12 -14.90 8.42
CA TRP A 118 19.05 -14.59 9.50
C TRP A 118 18.45 -14.92 10.88
N ILE A 119 17.13 -14.79 11.06
CA ILE A 119 16.41 -15.17 12.28
C ILE A 119 16.61 -16.66 12.63
N PHE A 120 16.71 -17.53 11.63
CA PHE A 120 16.94 -18.97 11.82
C PHE A 120 18.41 -19.32 12.05
N GLY A 121 19.31 -18.36 11.86
CA GLY A 121 20.73 -18.47 12.13
C GLY A 121 21.55 -17.61 11.16
N PRO A 122 22.62 -16.94 11.64
CA PRO A 122 23.40 -16.01 10.83
C PRO A 122 24.02 -16.69 9.60
N ASN A 123 24.49 -17.93 9.76
CA ASN A 123 25.14 -18.72 8.71
C ASN A 123 24.24 -19.00 7.50
N TYR A 124 22.92 -19.05 7.68
CA TYR A 124 21.99 -19.33 6.59
C TYR A 124 21.86 -18.16 5.64
N SER A 125 21.85 -16.93 6.17
CA SER A 125 21.68 -15.69 5.39
C SER A 125 22.87 -15.38 4.48
N GLU A 126 24.06 -15.88 4.80
CA GLU A 126 25.30 -15.62 4.04
C GLU A 126 25.69 -16.78 3.12
N SER A 127 24.96 -17.89 3.22
CA SER A 127 25.17 -19.06 2.36
C SER A 127 24.60 -18.83 0.95
N ALA A 128 25.15 -19.54 -0.03
CA ALA A 128 24.57 -19.59 -1.38
C ALA A 128 23.09 -20.00 -1.38
N MET A 129 22.70 -20.88 -0.43
CA MET A 129 21.30 -21.27 -0.23
C MET A 129 20.43 -20.10 0.27
N GLY A 130 20.98 -19.21 1.09
CA GLY A 130 20.28 -18.01 1.55
C GLY A 130 19.96 -17.04 0.42
N HIS A 131 20.91 -16.84 -0.48
CA HIS A 131 20.70 -16.04 -1.68
C HIS A 131 19.69 -16.68 -2.64
N LEU A 132 19.73 -18.00 -2.82
CA LEU A 132 18.75 -18.74 -3.61
C LEU A 132 17.34 -18.57 -3.03
N PHE A 133 17.19 -18.67 -1.70
CA PHE A 133 15.93 -18.44 -1.01
C PHE A 133 15.42 -17.01 -1.24
N ALA A 134 16.28 -16.00 -1.09
CA ALA A 134 15.89 -14.60 -1.27
C ALA A 134 15.43 -14.30 -2.71
N ILE A 135 16.08 -14.91 -3.71
CA ILE A 135 15.63 -14.86 -5.11
C ILE A 135 14.26 -15.54 -5.26
N GLY A 136 14.08 -16.73 -4.70
CA GLY A 136 12.79 -17.43 -4.70
C GLY A 136 11.68 -16.61 -4.04
N PHE A 137 12.00 -15.94 -2.93
CA PHE A 137 11.08 -15.04 -2.24
C PHE A 137 10.68 -13.83 -3.11
N CYS A 138 11.62 -13.26 -3.87
CA CYS A 138 11.30 -12.20 -4.83
C CYS A 138 10.35 -12.69 -5.94
N ILE A 139 10.54 -13.91 -6.45
CA ILE A 139 9.64 -14.50 -7.46
C ILE A 139 8.23 -14.68 -6.88
N ILE A 140 8.13 -15.24 -5.67
CA ILE A 140 6.85 -15.39 -4.96
C ILE A 140 6.18 -14.04 -4.76
N PHE A 141 6.93 -13.02 -4.35
CA PHE A 141 6.42 -11.66 -4.18
C PHE A 141 5.87 -11.08 -5.50
N ILE A 142 6.56 -11.27 -6.62
CA ILE A 142 6.07 -10.84 -7.95
C ILE A 142 4.76 -11.56 -8.29
N MET A 143 4.70 -12.88 -8.08
CA MET A 143 3.47 -13.66 -8.31
C MET A 143 2.32 -13.18 -7.44
N LEU A 144 2.58 -12.89 -6.16
CA LEU A 144 1.59 -12.35 -5.23
C LEU A 144 1.06 -10.99 -5.70
N VAL A 145 1.94 -10.08 -6.10
CA VAL A 145 1.56 -8.77 -6.64
C VAL A 145 0.71 -8.91 -7.91
N PHE A 146 1.06 -9.85 -8.79
CA PHE A 146 0.27 -10.15 -9.99
C PHE A 146 -1.11 -10.68 -9.63
N PHE A 147 -1.20 -11.62 -8.69
CA PHE A 147 -2.46 -12.20 -8.23
C PHE A 147 -3.38 -11.14 -7.59
N ILE A 148 -2.84 -10.29 -6.71
CA ILE A 148 -3.59 -9.18 -6.09
C ILE A 148 -4.15 -8.23 -7.15
N LYS A 149 -3.35 -7.85 -8.15
CA LYS A 149 -3.83 -7.00 -9.25
C LYS A 149 -4.96 -7.65 -10.02
N LYS A 150 -4.83 -8.95 -10.35
CA LYS A 150 -5.89 -9.70 -11.04
C LYS A 150 -7.17 -9.74 -10.21
N LEU A 151 -7.06 -9.95 -8.90
CA LEU A 151 -8.18 -9.97 -7.98
C LEU A 151 -8.91 -8.61 -7.94
N ILE A 152 -8.16 -7.50 -7.85
CA ILE A 152 -8.73 -6.15 -7.88
C ILE A 152 -9.51 -5.89 -9.17
N VAL A 153 -8.96 -6.29 -10.33
CA VAL A 153 -9.65 -6.13 -11.62
C VAL A 153 -10.97 -6.92 -11.66
N LEU A 154 -10.96 -8.16 -11.17
CA LEU A 154 -12.17 -8.98 -11.12
C LEU A 154 -13.24 -8.40 -10.19
N LEU A 155 -12.84 -7.88 -9.04
CA LEU A 155 -13.74 -7.22 -8.08
C LEU A 155 -14.34 -5.93 -8.65
N ASN A 156 -13.55 -5.13 -9.35
CA ASN A 156 -14.03 -3.91 -10.00
C ASN A 156 -15.01 -4.23 -11.14
N LYS A 157 -14.71 -5.24 -11.98
CA LYS A 157 -15.62 -5.67 -13.05
C LYS A 157 -16.98 -6.14 -12.49
N LYS A 158 -16.98 -6.85 -11.37
CA LYS A 158 -18.23 -7.25 -10.70
C LYS A 158 -19.02 -6.04 -10.23
N LYS A 159 -18.35 -5.06 -9.62
CA LYS A 159 -18.98 -3.81 -9.18
C LYS A 159 -19.61 -3.03 -10.33
N ASP A 160 -18.93 -2.94 -11.47
CA ASP A 160 -19.45 -2.24 -12.64
C ASP A 160 -20.69 -2.94 -13.21
N ASN A 161 -20.68 -4.28 -13.27
CA ASN A 161 -21.84 -5.07 -13.68
C ASN A 161 -23.03 -4.89 -12.72
N ASP A 162 -22.79 -4.90 -11.41
CA ASP A 162 -23.85 -4.69 -10.41
C ASP A 162 -24.45 -3.28 -10.54
N GLN A 163 -23.62 -2.27 -10.83
CA GLN A 163 -24.09 -0.90 -11.09
C GLN A 163 -24.92 -0.80 -12.38
N GLN A 164 -24.51 -1.49 -13.44
CA GLN A 164 -25.26 -1.54 -14.68
C GLN A 164 -26.63 -2.20 -14.49
N PHE A 165 -26.69 -3.33 -13.79
CA PHE A 165 -27.96 -4.02 -13.48
C PHE A 165 -28.91 -3.14 -12.65
N ILE A 166 -28.39 -2.41 -11.66
CA ILE A 166 -29.21 -1.46 -10.87
C ILE A 166 -29.73 -0.31 -11.74
N SER A 167 -28.94 0.17 -12.70
CA SER A 167 -29.37 1.20 -13.65
C SER A 167 -30.51 0.68 -14.53
N GLU A 168 -30.33 -0.47 -15.16
CA GLU A 168 -31.35 -1.09 -16.02
C GLU A 168 -32.66 -1.37 -15.26
N ALA A 169 -32.57 -1.86 -14.03
CA ALA A 169 -33.75 -2.09 -13.19
C ALA A 169 -34.51 -0.80 -12.84
N LYS A 170 -33.80 0.32 -12.63
CA LYS A 170 -34.42 1.63 -12.40
C LYS A 170 -35.13 2.13 -13.64
N ASP A 171 -34.50 2.00 -14.81
CA ASP A 171 -35.08 2.44 -16.08
C ASP A 171 -36.37 1.67 -16.39
N VAL A 172 -36.37 0.34 -16.19
CA VAL A 172 -37.57 -0.50 -16.34
C VAL A 172 -38.67 -0.09 -15.35
N LEU A 173 -38.32 0.18 -14.09
CA LEU A 173 -39.29 0.63 -13.08
C LEU A 173 -39.91 1.98 -13.46
N GLU A 174 -39.12 2.91 -13.98
CA GLU A 174 -39.60 4.21 -14.44
C GLU A 174 -40.56 4.08 -15.62
N ILE A 175 -40.24 3.22 -16.59
CA ILE A 175 -41.13 2.88 -17.71
C ILE A 175 -42.44 2.28 -17.19
N LEU A 176 -42.39 1.30 -16.28
CA LEU A 176 -43.59 0.68 -15.70
C LEU A 176 -44.44 1.72 -14.95
N LYS A 177 -43.81 2.58 -14.15
CA LYS A 177 -44.50 3.65 -13.43
C LYS A 177 -45.18 4.64 -14.38
N SER A 178 -44.51 5.02 -15.48
CA SER A 178 -45.09 5.90 -16.49
C SER A 178 -46.32 5.28 -17.17
N LYS A 179 -46.24 4.00 -17.56
CA LYS A 179 -47.37 3.26 -18.17
C LYS A 179 -48.56 3.10 -17.24
N VAL A 180 -48.34 2.84 -15.95
CA VAL A 180 -49.42 2.74 -14.96
C VAL A 180 -50.11 4.10 -14.77
N LEU A 181 -49.34 5.19 -14.72
CA LEU A 181 -49.89 6.54 -14.60
C LEU A 181 -50.66 6.97 -15.86
N GLU A 182 -50.26 6.53 -17.05
CA GLU A 182 -50.98 6.76 -18.30
C GLU A 182 -52.25 5.90 -18.39
N GLY A 183 -52.20 4.63 -17.99
CA GLY A 183 -53.36 3.74 -17.94
C GLY A 183 -54.46 4.25 -17.01
N ASN A 184 -54.10 4.80 -15.85
CA ASN A 184 -55.06 5.40 -14.91
C ASN A 184 -55.71 6.71 -15.39
N LYS A 185 -55.20 7.34 -16.45
CA LYS A 185 -55.80 8.57 -17.02
C LYS A 185 -56.92 8.30 -18.02
N ILE A 186 -57.12 7.05 -18.45
CA ILE A 186 -58.10 6.68 -19.49
C ILE A 186 -59.46 6.27 -18.86
N GLU A 187 -59.53 6.04 -17.54
CA GLU A 187 -60.76 5.63 -16.83
C GLU A 187 -61.53 6.76 -16.11
N VAL A 188 -61.36 8.04 -16.50
CA VAL A 188 -62.16 9.17 -15.95
C VAL A 188 -62.96 9.86 -17.05
#